data_AF-A0A0H3X037-F1
#
_entry.id   AF-A0A0H3X037-F1
#
_cell.length_a   1.000
_cell.length_b   1.000
_cell.length_c   1.000
_cell.angle_alpha   90.00
_cell.angle_beta   90.00
_cell.angle_gamma   90.00
#
_symmetry.space_group_name_H-M   'P 1'
#
loop_
_entity.id
_entity.type
_entity.pdbx_description
1 polymer ?
#
loop_
_entity_poly.entity_id
_entity_poly.type
_entity_poly.pdbx_seq_one_letter_code
_entity_poly.pdbx_strand_id
1 'polypeptide(L)'
;MIHYVGELNKKNNLRYEDEFLSSNGADRKAGNFKNLCEENRKIYKIYQDVLSKGIEGMRQKIEEDGSIAYIYEGKDLSGALNKLIAHDPFVLDCALFVNLCMTLSLRDELGDERFNELLSSKLGGKFSLDASNVNKLLEEIGLKIAVKSVNQINKGDILYIEAVNARVFHPAATMNSHNLICIGKNPAADHQLMFQGFERTEPSTLADLKEFIVTLAKCNLTYADLLTMHSNSKFDDVLEGEEFSCKQAWEEIVNKNGREVVSNELDFIKDRDMRGIYDDSRIEMPDVLIFPDMNVVGVMEI
;
A
#
# COMPACT_ATOMS: atom_id res chain seq x y z
N MET A 1 -16.88 -0.16 -9.31
CA MET A 1 -15.57 -0.45 -8.66
C MET A 1 -14.90 -1.71 -9.17
N ILE A 2 -15.58 -2.85 -9.14
CA ILE A 2 -15.01 -4.16 -9.52
C ILE A 2 -14.43 -4.16 -10.94
N HIS A 3 -15.11 -3.49 -11.87
CA HIS A 3 -14.60 -3.25 -13.22
C HIS A 3 -13.19 -2.64 -13.20
N TYR A 4 -13.02 -1.52 -12.49
CA TYR A 4 -11.75 -0.81 -12.39
C TYR A 4 -10.65 -1.58 -11.67
N VAL A 5 -10.99 -2.37 -10.64
CA VAL A 5 -9.99 -3.26 -10.00
C VAL A 5 -9.38 -4.20 -11.03
N GLY A 6 -10.23 -4.84 -11.85
CA GLY A 6 -9.77 -5.76 -12.89
C GLY A 6 -9.08 -5.07 -14.06
N GLU A 7 -9.49 -3.86 -14.44
CA GLU A 7 -8.87 -3.13 -15.55
C GLU A 7 -7.53 -2.50 -15.19
N LEU A 8 -7.43 -1.86 -14.03
CA LEU A 8 -6.20 -1.21 -13.59
C LEU A 8 -5.09 -2.23 -13.35
N ASN A 9 -5.39 -3.38 -12.74
CA ASN A 9 -4.42 -4.47 -12.56
C ASN A 9 -3.92 -5.10 -13.87
N LYS A 10 -4.56 -4.83 -15.02
CA LYS A 10 -4.10 -5.29 -16.35
C LYS A 10 -3.19 -4.28 -17.06
N LYS A 11 -2.97 -3.11 -16.47
CA LYS A 11 -2.19 -2.04 -17.10
C LYS A 11 -0.70 -2.22 -16.85
N ASN A 12 0.04 -2.42 -17.94
CA ASN A 12 1.50 -2.61 -17.89
C ASN A 12 2.28 -1.34 -17.44
N ASN A 13 1.65 -0.17 -17.54
CA ASN A 13 2.23 1.11 -17.08
C ASN A 13 1.98 1.38 -15.59
N LEU A 14 1.09 0.63 -14.95
CA LEU A 14 0.83 0.75 -13.51
C LEU A 14 1.97 0.09 -12.72
N ARG A 15 2.48 0.78 -11.70
CA ARG A 15 3.59 0.36 -10.84
C ARG A 15 3.26 0.59 -9.37
N TYR A 16 3.60 -0.37 -8.51
CA TYR A 16 3.69 -0.10 -7.08
C TYR A 16 4.83 0.90 -6.79
N GLU A 17 4.68 1.71 -5.75
CA GLU A 17 5.65 2.74 -5.38
C GLU A 17 7.08 2.18 -5.21
N ASP A 18 7.21 1.07 -4.49
CA ASP A 18 8.51 0.43 -4.26
C ASP A 18 9.14 -0.11 -5.56
N GLU A 19 8.34 -0.63 -6.49
CA GLU A 19 8.79 -1.05 -7.82
C GLU A 19 9.27 0.13 -8.67
N PHE A 20 8.54 1.25 -8.61
CA PHE A 20 8.88 2.46 -9.34
C PHE A 20 10.22 3.04 -8.86
N LEU A 21 10.41 3.18 -7.55
CA LEU A 21 11.65 3.70 -6.96
C LEU A 21 12.84 2.78 -7.25
N SER A 22 12.67 1.48 -7.08
CA SER A 22 13.73 0.49 -7.34
C SER A 22 14.16 0.47 -8.82
N SER A 23 13.21 0.63 -9.75
CA SER A 23 13.47 0.59 -11.20
C SER A 23 14.07 1.90 -11.77
N ASN A 24 13.85 3.04 -11.11
CA ASN A 24 14.25 4.37 -11.63
C ASN A 24 15.46 4.99 -10.93
N GLY A 25 16.05 4.31 -9.95
CA GLY A 25 17.31 4.75 -9.36
C GLY A 25 18.46 4.75 -10.39
N ALA A 26 19.22 5.84 -10.47
CA ALA A 26 20.40 5.98 -11.31
C ALA A 26 21.66 5.41 -10.61
N ASP A 27 22.19 4.29 -11.11
CA ASP A 27 23.43 3.63 -10.64
C ASP A 27 23.44 3.07 -9.21
N ARG A 28 23.89 1.81 -9.08
CA ARG A 28 23.81 0.93 -7.90
C ARG A 28 24.67 1.34 -6.68
N LYS A 29 24.68 2.61 -6.25
CA LYS A 29 25.49 3.11 -5.13
C LYS A 29 24.87 4.28 -4.36
N ALA A 30 23.62 4.17 -3.88
CA ALA A 30 23.13 5.09 -2.86
C ALA A 30 24.03 5.02 -1.60
N GLY A 31 24.56 3.84 -1.27
CA GLY A 31 25.61 3.63 -0.26
C GLY A 31 25.18 3.84 1.19
N ASN A 32 24.33 4.83 1.50
CA ASN A 32 23.72 5.02 2.83
C ASN A 32 22.26 5.52 2.71
N PHE A 33 21.50 5.41 3.82
CA PHE A 33 20.07 5.74 3.85
C PHE A 33 19.78 7.19 3.45
N LYS A 34 20.61 8.14 3.88
CA LYS A 34 20.44 9.56 3.57
C LYS A 34 20.51 9.80 2.05
N ASN A 35 21.49 9.22 1.40
CA ASN A 35 21.66 9.31 -0.05
C ASN A 35 20.49 8.63 -0.79
N LEU A 36 19.99 7.49 -0.29
CA LEU A 36 18.79 6.85 -0.84
C LEU A 36 17.58 7.79 -0.76
N CYS A 37 17.33 8.43 0.39
CA CYS A 37 16.25 9.41 0.52
C CYS A 37 16.42 10.60 -0.42
N GLU A 38 17.64 11.12 -0.57
CA GLU A 38 17.94 12.22 -1.50
C GLU A 38 17.72 11.80 -2.95
N GLU A 39 18.04 10.54 -3.30
CA GLU A 39 17.79 9.99 -4.61
C GLU A 39 16.30 9.81 -4.89
N ASN A 40 15.55 9.18 -3.98
CA ASN A 40 14.10 9.01 -4.10
C ASN A 40 13.40 10.36 -4.27
N ARG A 41 13.84 11.40 -3.53
CA ARG A 41 13.34 12.77 -3.72
C ARG A 41 13.62 13.32 -5.11
N LYS A 42 14.78 13.02 -5.71
CA LYS A 42 15.08 13.43 -7.09
C LYS A 42 14.21 12.70 -8.10
N ILE A 43 14.03 11.39 -7.93
CA ILE A 43 13.15 10.56 -8.79
C ILE A 43 11.72 11.12 -8.73
N TYR A 44 11.17 11.34 -7.53
CA TYR A 44 9.85 11.93 -7.35
C TYR A 44 9.74 13.31 -7.97
N LYS A 45 10.75 14.17 -7.79
CA LYS A 45 10.73 15.51 -8.40
C LYS A 45 10.66 15.44 -9.92
N ILE A 46 11.44 14.55 -10.55
CA ILE A 46 11.39 14.35 -12.00
C ILE A 46 10.00 13.87 -12.41
N TYR A 47 9.45 12.88 -11.70
CA TYR A 47 8.11 12.36 -11.97
C TYR A 47 7.02 13.42 -11.82
N GLN A 48 7.04 14.19 -10.73
CA GLN A 48 6.15 15.32 -10.48
C GLN A 48 6.18 16.36 -11.60
N ASP A 49 7.38 16.71 -12.08
CA ASP A 49 7.56 17.67 -13.17
C ASP A 49 6.98 17.14 -14.49
N VAL A 50 7.17 15.85 -14.78
CA VAL A 50 6.61 15.21 -15.98
C VAL A 50 5.08 15.17 -15.90
N LEU A 51 4.54 14.74 -14.77
CA LEU A 51 3.10 14.62 -14.56
C LEU A 51 2.40 15.97 -14.65
N SER A 52 2.93 17.00 -13.97
CA SER A 52 2.34 18.34 -13.95
C SER A 52 2.37 19.03 -15.32
N LYS A 53 3.34 18.67 -16.18
CA LYS A 53 3.38 19.15 -17.58
C LYS A 53 2.44 18.37 -18.50
N GLY A 54 2.23 17.08 -18.22
CA GLY A 54 1.39 16.20 -19.04
C GLY A 54 -0.11 16.30 -18.74
N ILE A 55 -0.48 16.69 -17.52
CA ILE A 55 -1.86 16.66 -17.03
C ILE A 55 -2.21 18.01 -16.42
N GLU A 56 -2.96 18.82 -17.17
CA GLU A 56 -3.42 20.14 -16.71
C GLU A 56 -4.18 20.03 -15.39
N GLY A 57 -3.82 20.87 -14.42
CA GLY A 57 -4.44 20.94 -13.11
C GLY A 57 -4.03 19.85 -12.13
N MET A 58 -3.35 18.78 -12.57
CA MET A 58 -2.93 17.67 -11.70
C MET A 58 -1.47 17.83 -11.27
N ARG A 59 -1.18 17.54 -10.01
CA ARG A 59 0.18 17.41 -9.47
C ARG A 59 0.26 16.24 -8.50
N GLN A 60 1.44 15.64 -8.41
CA GLN A 60 1.75 14.70 -7.34
C GLN A 60 2.48 15.45 -6.21
N LYS A 61 2.22 15.10 -4.97
CA LYS A 61 2.91 15.58 -3.77
C LYS A 61 3.37 14.38 -2.95
N ILE A 62 4.51 14.52 -2.27
CA ILE A 62 4.93 13.60 -1.22
C ILE A 62 4.60 14.27 0.11
N GLU A 63 3.81 13.59 0.93
CA GLU A 63 3.41 14.05 2.26
C GLU A 63 4.55 13.90 3.29
N GLU A 64 4.38 14.47 4.48
CA GLU A 64 5.43 14.47 5.52
C GLU A 64 5.78 13.06 6.01
N ASP A 65 4.80 12.15 5.98
CA ASP A 65 4.96 10.73 6.30
C ASP A 65 5.57 9.90 5.16
N GLY A 66 5.85 10.53 4.01
CA GLY A 66 6.42 9.89 2.83
C GLY A 66 5.40 9.34 1.84
N SER A 67 4.11 9.38 2.15
CA SER A 67 3.05 8.88 1.25
C SER A 67 2.86 9.76 0.01
N ILE A 68 2.42 9.15 -1.09
CA ILE A 68 2.09 9.83 -2.33
C ILE A 68 0.66 10.39 -2.27
N ALA A 69 0.48 11.63 -2.71
CA ALA A 69 -0.84 12.24 -2.92
C ALA A 69 -0.98 12.79 -4.34
N TYR A 70 -2.13 12.55 -4.98
CA TYR A 70 -2.50 13.17 -6.26
C TYR A 70 -3.50 14.29 -6.02
N ILE A 71 -3.14 15.52 -6.39
CA ILE A 71 -3.94 16.72 -6.16
C ILE A 71 -4.30 17.34 -7.52
N TYR A 72 -5.58 17.63 -7.69
CA TYR A 72 -6.14 18.29 -8.86
C TYR A 72 -6.72 19.67 -8.50
N GLU A 73 -6.52 20.65 -9.38
CA GLU A 73 -7.14 21.97 -9.33
C GLU A 73 -7.57 22.39 -10.75
N GLY A 74 -8.88 22.49 -10.97
CA GLY A 74 -9.44 22.82 -12.29
C GLY A 74 -10.92 22.47 -12.41
N LYS A 75 -11.39 22.35 -13.67
CA LYS A 75 -12.81 22.12 -14.01
C LYS A 75 -13.09 20.75 -14.66
N ASP A 76 -12.07 20.05 -15.12
CA ASP A 76 -12.15 18.78 -15.84
C ASP A 76 -11.31 17.70 -15.14
N LEU A 77 -11.79 17.24 -13.99
CA LEU A 77 -11.16 16.14 -13.27
C LEU A 77 -11.34 14.82 -14.03
N SER A 78 -12.47 14.61 -14.70
CA SER A 78 -12.71 13.42 -15.53
C SER A 78 -11.60 13.24 -16.58
N GLY A 79 -11.28 14.30 -17.32
CA GLY A 79 -10.18 14.30 -18.29
C GLY A 79 -8.80 14.13 -17.65
N ALA A 80 -8.57 14.75 -16.49
CA ALA A 80 -7.32 14.60 -15.76
C ALA A 80 -7.09 13.16 -15.25
N LEU A 81 -8.13 12.50 -14.76
CA LEU A 81 -8.08 11.09 -14.35
C LEU A 81 -7.80 10.16 -15.53
N ASN A 82 -8.42 10.40 -16.70
CA ASN A 82 -8.13 9.63 -17.92
C ASN A 82 -6.66 9.74 -18.33
N LYS A 83 -6.10 10.95 -18.26
CA LYS A 83 -4.67 11.18 -18.54
C LYS A 83 -3.77 10.54 -17.48
N LEU A 84 -4.16 10.56 -16.21
CA LEU A 84 -3.42 9.94 -15.11
C LEU A 84 -3.30 8.42 -15.31
N ILE A 85 -4.41 7.75 -15.63
CA ILE A 85 -4.45 6.30 -15.88
C ILE A 85 -3.64 5.90 -17.11
N ALA A 86 -3.55 6.79 -18.10
CA ALA A 86 -2.76 6.59 -19.31
C ALA A 86 -1.28 7.03 -19.16
N HIS A 87 -0.91 7.66 -18.04
CA HIS A 87 0.43 8.14 -17.79
C HIS A 87 1.41 6.98 -17.59
N ASP A 88 2.64 7.10 -18.08
CA ASP A 88 3.66 6.05 -17.96
C ASP A 88 4.95 6.63 -17.35
N PRO A 89 5.36 6.18 -16.14
CA PRO A 89 4.65 5.20 -15.30
C PRO A 89 3.43 5.82 -14.58
N PHE A 90 2.43 5.00 -14.31
CA PHE A 90 1.35 5.33 -13.38
C PHE A 90 1.67 4.71 -12.03
N VAL A 91 1.92 5.52 -11.01
CA VAL A 91 2.39 5.03 -9.71
C VAL A 91 1.24 5.11 -8.70
N LEU A 92 0.98 4.03 -7.97
CA LEU A 92 -0.03 3.98 -6.90
C LEU A 92 0.52 3.22 -5.69
N ASP A 93 -0.09 3.45 -4.54
CA ASP A 93 -0.09 2.50 -3.42
C ASP A 93 -1.47 1.82 -3.35
N CYS A 94 -1.65 0.90 -2.39
CA CYS A 94 -2.92 0.18 -2.26
C CYS A 94 -4.11 1.09 -1.85
N ALA A 95 -3.88 2.19 -1.14
CA ALA A 95 -4.91 3.12 -0.69
C ALA A 95 -5.36 4.05 -1.84
N LEU A 96 -4.42 4.65 -2.56
CA LEU A 96 -4.64 5.41 -3.78
C LEU A 96 -5.35 4.57 -4.84
N PHE A 97 -4.98 3.29 -4.98
CA PHE A 97 -5.65 2.36 -5.89
C PHE A 97 -7.14 2.21 -5.59
N VAL A 98 -7.51 2.02 -4.32
CA VAL A 98 -8.91 1.90 -3.93
C VAL A 98 -9.64 3.24 -4.05
N ASN A 99 -9.03 4.35 -3.64
CA ASN A 99 -9.60 5.70 -3.81
C ASN A 99 -9.84 6.03 -5.29
N LEU A 100 -8.95 5.61 -6.18
CA LEU A 100 -9.14 5.74 -7.62
C LEU A 100 -10.28 4.88 -8.13
N CYS A 101 -10.34 3.61 -7.74
CA CYS A 101 -11.44 2.73 -8.11
C CYS A 101 -12.80 3.31 -7.68
N MET A 102 -12.89 3.88 -6.47
CA MET A 102 -14.08 4.57 -5.98
C MET A 102 -14.40 5.80 -6.85
N THR A 103 -13.42 6.67 -7.06
CA THR A 103 -13.58 7.92 -7.81
C THR A 103 -14.03 7.67 -9.25
N LEU A 104 -13.43 6.70 -9.94
CA LEU A 104 -13.81 6.35 -11.32
C LEU A 104 -15.18 5.70 -11.39
N SER A 105 -15.57 4.92 -10.37
CA SER A 105 -16.91 4.35 -10.30
C SER A 105 -17.96 5.43 -10.10
N LEU A 106 -17.68 6.40 -9.22
CA LEU A 106 -18.54 7.55 -9.02
C LEU A 106 -18.71 8.36 -10.32
N ARG A 107 -17.61 8.55 -11.06
CA ARG A 107 -17.65 9.20 -12.37
C ARG A 107 -18.55 8.43 -13.35
N ASP A 108 -18.46 7.10 -13.41
CA ASP A 108 -19.29 6.29 -14.33
C ASP A 108 -20.78 6.38 -13.99
N GLU A 109 -21.13 6.38 -12.70
CA GLU A 109 -22.53 6.51 -12.24
C GLU A 109 -23.12 7.90 -12.53
N LEU A 110 -22.29 8.95 -12.43
CA LEU A 110 -22.73 10.34 -12.63
C LEU A 110 -22.65 10.80 -14.10
N GLY A 111 -21.72 10.25 -14.87
CA GLY A 111 -21.24 10.81 -16.13
C GLY A 111 -20.26 11.97 -15.92
N ASP A 112 -19.43 12.23 -16.94
CA ASP A 112 -18.31 13.18 -16.87
C ASP A 112 -18.75 14.61 -16.49
N GLU A 113 -19.84 15.10 -17.09
CA GLU A 113 -20.34 16.46 -16.87
C GLU A 113 -20.74 16.66 -15.40
N ARG A 114 -21.61 15.79 -14.88
CA ARG A 114 -22.12 15.88 -13.52
C ARG A 114 -21.04 15.64 -12.47
N PHE A 115 -20.09 14.76 -12.75
CA PHE A 115 -18.94 14.53 -11.87
C PHE A 115 -18.05 15.78 -11.75
N ASN A 116 -17.74 16.45 -12.87
CA ASN A 116 -16.99 17.70 -12.90
C ASN A 116 -17.75 18.88 -12.24
N GLU A 117 -19.07 18.94 -12.37
CA GLU A 117 -19.92 19.90 -11.66
C GLU A 117 -19.92 19.68 -10.14
N LEU A 118 -19.96 18.41 -9.71
CA LEU A 118 -19.92 18.05 -8.30
C LEU A 118 -18.62 18.51 -7.64
N LEU A 119 -17.50 18.29 -8.33
CA LEU A 119 -16.20 18.80 -7.91
C LEU A 119 -16.21 20.33 -7.71
N SER A 120 -16.73 21.06 -8.69
CA SER A 120 -16.76 22.52 -8.68
C SER A 120 -17.63 23.05 -7.54
N SER A 121 -18.81 22.46 -7.34
CA SER A 121 -19.78 22.92 -6.35
C SER A 121 -19.43 22.53 -4.91
N LYS A 122 -18.75 21.40 -4.69
CA LYS A 122 -18.52 20.83 -3.35
C LYS A 122 -17.11 20.97 -2.84
N LEU A 123 -16.14 20.91 -3.74
CA LEU A 123 -14.73 21.02 -3.37
C LEU A 123 -14.08 22.28 -3.98
N GLY A 124 -14.87 23.18 -4.56
CA GLY A 124 -14.38 24.44 -5.13
C GLY A 124 -13.40 24.25 -6.28
N GLY A 125 -13.55 23.16 -7.06
CA GLY A 125 -12.64 22.83 -8.16
C GLY A 125 -11.32 22.19 -7.71
N LYS A 126 -11.19 21.83 -6.44
CA LYS A 126 -9.99 21.18 -5.89
C LYS A 126 -10.30 19.75 -5.49
N PHE A 127 -9.43 18.81 -5.85
CA PHE A 127 -9.58 17.42 -5.48
C PHE A 127 -8.23 16.86 -5.03
N SER A 128 -8.29 15.90 -4.13
CA SER A 128 -7.15 15.13 -3.68
C SER A 128 -7.63 13.69 -3.70
N LEU A 129 -6.83 12.80 -4.27
CA LEU A 129 -7.15 11.38 -4.39
C LEU A 129 -6.94 10.69 -3.04
N ASP A 130 -7.76 11.05 -2.06
CA ASP A 130 -7.73 10.53 -0.71
C ASP A 130 -9.15 10.26 -0.20
N ALA A 131 -9.24 9.56 0.92
CA ALA A 131 -10.53 9.22 1.52
C ALA A 131 -11.35 10.46 1.89
N SER A 132 -10.74 11.58 2.27
CA SER A 132 -11.45 12.79 2.72
C SER A 132 -12.28 13.40 1.59
N ASN A 133 -11.67 13.62 0.43
CA ASN A 133 -12.38 14.19 -0.71
C ASN A 133 -13.28 13.18 -1.40
N VAL A 134 -12.89 11.90 -1.48
CA VAL A 134 -13.78 10.84 -2.00
C VAL A 134 -15.05 10.75 -1.14
N ASN A 135 -14.94 10.78 0.18
CA ASN A 135 -16.10 10.74 1.08
C ASN A 135 -17.05 11.92 0.86
N LYS A 136 -16.52 13.14 0.71
CA LYS A 136 -17.35 14.32 0.43
C LYS A 136 -18.11 14.20 -0.89
N LEU A 137 -17.50 13.60 -1.92
CA LEU A 137 -18.19 13.39 -3.19
C LEU A 137 -19.27 12.29 -3.09
N LEU A 138 -19.02 11.24 -2.32
CA LEU A 138 -20.00 10.17 -2.07
C LEU A 138 -21.22 10.66 -1.27
N GLU A 139 -21.00 11.45 -0.21
CA GLU A 139 -22.08 11.96 0.65
C GLU A 139 -23.16 12.72 -0.14
N GLU A 140 -22.76 13.39 -1.21
CA GLU A 140 -23.63 14.22 -2.04
C GLU A 140 -24.53 13.44 -2.98
N ILE A 141 -24.17 12.18 -3.26
CA ILE A 141 -25.03 11.25 -3.99
C ILE A 141 -25.78 10.31 -3.05
N GLY A 142 -25.73 10.57 -1.74
CA GLY A 142 -26.41 9.79 -0.71
C GLY A 142 -25.68 8.50 -0.33
N LEU A 143 -24.43 8.33 -0.76
CA LEU A 143 -23.58 7.20 -0.37
C LEU A 143 -22.69 7.59 0.81
N LYS A 144 -22.42 6.66 1.70
CA LYS A 144 -21.59 6.91 2.89
C LYS A 144 -20.70 5.72 3.16
N ILE A 145 -19.44 6.01 3.45
CA ILE A 145 -18.54 4.99 3.95
C ILE A 145 -18.93 4.62 5.38
N ALA A 146 -19.39 3.39 5.56
CA ALA A 146 -19.78 2.84 6.86
C ALA A 146 -18.93 1.62 7.22
N VAL A 147 -18.53 1.52 8.49
CA VAL A 147 -17.80 0.34 8.99
C VAL A 147 -18.79 -0.78 9.29
N LYS A 148 -18.54 -1.98 8.76
CA LYS A 148 -19.35 -3.19 9.01
C LYS A 148 -18.54 -4.34 9.59
N SER A 149 -19.24 -5.33 10.12
CA SER A 149 -18.63 -6.60 10.55
C SER A 149 -18.32 -7.49 9.34
N VAL A 150 -17.28 -8.32 9.48
CA VAL A 150 -16.78 -9.22 8.43
C VAL A 150 -17.84 -10.15 7.84
N ASN A 151 -18.82 -10.55 8.66
CA ASN A 151 -19.93 -11.43 8.24
C ASN A 151 -21.02 -10.72 7.43
N GLN A 152 -20.92 -9.41 7.21
CA GLN A 152 -21.88 -8.59 6.46
C GLN A 152 -21.32 -8.07 5.13
N ILE A 153 -20.15 -8.55 4.70
CA ILE A 153 -19.49 -8.13 3.45
C ILE A 153 -20.34 -8.49 2.24
N ASN A 154 -20.56 -7.50 1.38
CA ASN A 154 -21.22 -7.60 0.09
C ASN A 154 -20.27 -7.31 -1.06
N LYS A 155 -20.73 -7.61 -2.27
CA LYS A 155 -20.03 -7.27 -3.51
C LYS A 155 -19.90 -5.75 -3.61
N GLY A 156 -18.67 -5.25 -3.77
CA GLY A 156 -18.34 -3.82 -3.80
C GLY A 156 -17.70 -3.33 -2.51
N ASP A 157 -17.94 -3.98 -1.37
CA ASP A 157 -17.36 -3.53 -0.10
C ASP A 157 -15.83 -3.60 -0.14
N ILE A 158 -15.19 -2.64 0.53
CA ILE A 158 -13.74 -2.61 0.70
C ILE A 158 -13.39 -3.29 2.01
N LEU A 159 -12.51 -4.27 1.94
CA LEU A 159 -11.93 -4.97 3.07
C LEU A 159 -10.54 -4.43 3.31
N TYR A 160 -10.30 -3.92 4.52
CA TYR A 160 -8.96 -3.63 5.01
C TYR A 160 -8.49 -4.79 5.90
N ILE A 161 -7.46 -5.48 5.45
CA ILE A 161 -6.78 -6.51 6.25
C ILE A 161 -5.46 -5.95 6.74
N GLU A 162 -5.21 -6.16 8.03
CA GLU A 162 -3.91 -5.93 8.66
C GLU A 162 -3.36 -7.29 9.07
N ALA A 163 -2.18 -7.62 8.56
CA ALA A 163 -1.36 -8.72 9.01
C ALA A 163 -0.85 -8.38 10.41
N VAL A 164 -1.42 -9.04 11.42
CA VAL A 164 -1.07 -8.82 12.84
C VAL A 164 0.11 -9.70 13.28
N ASN A 165 0.62 -10.50 12.34
CA ASN A 165 1.70 -11.46 12.54
C ASN A 165 3.01 -10.84 13.04
N ALA A 166 3.21 -9.52 12.91
CA ALA A 166 4.42 -8.82 13.34
C ALA A 166 4.17 -7.31 13.38
N ARG A 167 3.23 -6.88 14.22
CA ARG A 167 2.71 -5.50 14.32
C ARG A 167 3.74 -4.38 14.52
N VAL A 168 5.01 -4.70 14.71
CA VAL A 168 6.10 -3.72 14.81
C VAL A 168 7.34 -4.09 13.94
N PHE A 169 7.44 -5.32 13.41
CA PHE A 169 8.74 -5.97 13.16
C PHE A 169 8.88 -6.77 11.85
N HIS A 170 7.95 -6.63 10.90
CA HIS A 170 7.86 -7.57 9.76
C HIS A 170 8.69 -7.19 8.52
N PRO A 171 9.24 -8.19 7.76
CA PRO A 171 9.70 -8.14 6.35
C PRO A 171 8.86 -7.50 5.27
N ALA A 172 7.75 -6.95 5.67
CA ALA A 172 6.76 -6.46 4.76
C ALA A 172 6.01 -5.31 5.44
N ALA A 173 6.68 -4.43 6.18
CA ALA A 173 6.01 -3.26 6.74
C ALA A 173 5.21 -2.47 5.66
N THR A 174 5.63 -2.54 4.38
CA THR A 174 4.91 -1.99 3.23
C THR A 174 3.86 -2.93 2.60
N MET A 175 3.81 -4.22 2.98
CA MET A 175 2.79 -5.20 2.55
C MET A 175 2.04 -5.87 3.73
N ASN A 176 2.15 -5.32 4.93
CA ASN A 176 1.50 -5.84 6.14
C ASN A 176 0.03 -5.44 6.20
N SER A 177 -0.43 -4.65 5.24
CA SER A 177 -1.80 -4.24 5.14
C SER A 177 -2.21 -4.22 3.68
N HIS A 178 -3.46 -4.58 3.44
CA HIS A 178 -4.00 -4.57 2.10
C HIS A 178 -5.40 -3.97 2.10
N ASN A 179 -5.62 -3.07 1.15
CA ASN A 179 -6.95 -2.64 0.76
C ASN A 179 -7.45 -3.52 -0.38
N LEU A 180 -8.53 -4.24 -0.15
CA LEU A 180 -9.11 -5.21 -1.06
C LEU A 180 -10.56 -4.85 -1.36
N ILE A 181 -11.04 -5.15 -2.57
CA ILE A 181 -12.44 -4.96 -2.95
C ILE A 181 -13.09 -6.34 -3.09
N CYS A 182 -14.23 -6.53 -2.44
CA CYS A 182 -15.05 -7.72 -2.58
C CYS A 182 -15.67 -7.76 -3.98
N ILE A 183 -15.28 -8.73 -4.80
CA ILE A 183 -15.76 -8.84 -6.18
C ILE A 183 -17.01 -9.72 -6.32
N GLY A 184 -17.42 -10.39 -5.24
CA GLY A 184 -18.60 -11.25 -5.19
C GLY A 184 -18.33 -12.55 -4.46
N LYS A 185 -19.10 -13.59 -4.81
CA LYS A 185 -18.99 -14.92 -4.22
C LYS A 185 -18.52 -15.93 -5.27
N ASN A 186 -17.62 -16.83 -4.90
CA ASN A 186 -17.20 -17.93 -5.74
C ASN A 186 -18.36 -18.93 -5.90
N PRO A 187 -18.89 -19.15 -7.12
CA PRO A 187 -19.98 -20.11 -7.33
C PRO A 187 -19.55 -21.57 -7.15
N ALA A 188 -18.25 -21.88 -7.15
CA ALA A 188 -17.71 -23.24 -7.07
C ALA A 188 -17.18 -23.65 -5.67
N ALA A 189 -16.94 -22.69 -4.77
CA ALA A 189 -16.39 -22.93 -3.43
C ALA A 189 -17.34 -22.38 -2.35
N ASP A 190 -18.46 -23.09 -2.10
CA ASP A 190 -19.42 -22.81 -1.02
C ASP A 190 -19.90 -21.35 -0.92
N HIS A 191 -19.97 -20.62 -2.04
CA HIS A 191 -20.33 -19.21 -2.06
C HIS A 191 -19.43 -18.31 -1.19
N GLN A 192 -18.17 -18.69 -0.99
CA GLN A 192 -17.18 -17.88 -0.27
C GLN A 192 -16.96 -16.54 -0.96
N LEU A 193 -16.75 -15.48 -0.16
CA LEU A 193 -16.44 -14.16 -0.66
C LEU A 193 -15.06 -14.13 -1.32
N MET A 194 -14.98 -13.44 -2.46
CA MET A 194 -13.77 -13.27 -3.25
C MET A 194 -13.35 -11.81 -3.23
N PHE A 195 -12.06 -11.58 -3.03
CA PHE A 195 -11.47 -10.26 -2.88
C PHE A 195 -10.36 -10.05 -3.90
N GLN A 196 -10.19 -8.81 -4.35
CA GLN A 196 -9.11 -8.43 -5.25
C GLN A 196 -8.59 -7.04 -4.87
N GLY A 197 -7.27 -6.88 -4.85
CA GLY A 197 -6.59 -5.62 -4.52
C GLY A 197 -5.55 -5.26 -5.57
N PHE A 198 -4.73 -4.27 -5.25
CA PHE A 198 -3.64 -3.85 -6.14
C PHE A 198 -2.61 -4.99 -6.33
N GLU A 199 -2.15 -5.19 -7.57
CA GLU A 199 -1.20 -6.23 -8.02
C GLU A 199 -1.67 -7.69 -7.83
N ARG A 200 -2.87 -7.91 -7.29
CA ARG A 200 -3.52 -9.22 -7.25
C ARG A 200 -4.30 -9.45 -8.54
N THR A 201 -3.65 -10.11 -9.50
CA THR A 201 -4.26 -10.48 -10.79
C THR A 201 -5.36 -11.52 -10.64
N GLU A 202 -5.25 -12.42 -9.66
CA GLU A 202 -6.25 -13.43 -9.34
C GLU A 202 -7.03 -13.07 -8.06
N PRO A 203 -8.38 -13.14 -8.08
CA PRO A 203 -9.17 -12.97 -6.87
C PRO A 203 -8.91 -14.08 -5.86
N SER A 204 -8.91 -13.73 -4.56
CA SER A 204 -8.60 -14.65 -3.46
C SER A 204 -9.72 -14.67 -2.42
N THR A 205 -9.93 -15.80 -1.76
CA THR A 205 -10.81 -15.88 -0.59
C THR A 205 -10.12 -15.28 0.64
N LEU A 206 -10.88 -15.03 1.71
CA LEU A 206 -10.28 -14.62 2.99
C LEU A 206 -9.33 -15.69 3.56
N ALA A 207 -9.59 -16.97 3.29
CA ALA A 207 -8.73 -18.07 3.72
C ALA A 207 -7.38 -18.04 2.97
N ASP A 208 -7.41 -17.87 1.65
CA ASP A 208 -6.20 -17.75 0.82
C ASP A 208 -5.38 -16.52 1.23
N LEU A 209 -6.05 -15.41 1.57
CA LEU A 209 -5.39 -14.20 2.05
C LEU A 209 -4.70 -14.41 3.40
N LYS A 210 -5.34 -15.13 4.33
CA LYS A 210 -4.72 -15.51 5.60
C LYS A 210 -3.50 -16.40 5.39
N GLU A 211 -3.62 -17.41 4.53
CA GLU A 211 -2.51 -18.31 4.21
C GLU A 211 -1.35 -17.57 3.56
N PHE A 212 -1.64 -16.66 2.63
CA PHE A 212 -0.64 -15.79 2.02
C PHE A 212 0.09 -14.94 3.04
N ILE A 213 -0.64 -14.28 3.94
CA ILE A 213 -0.07 -13.45 5.01
C ILE A 213 0.81 -14.28 5.97
N VAL A 214 0.37 -15.48 6.35
CA VAL A 214 1.17 -16.39 7.18
C VAL A 214 2.42 -16.85 6.44
N THR A 215 2.32 -17.10 5.14
CA THR A 215 3.47 -17.46 4.29
C THR A 215 4.48 -16.32 4.22
N LEU A 216 4.02 -15.09 4.01
CA LEU A 216 4.90 -13.91 4.03
C LEU A 216 5.63 -13.75 5.36
N ALA A 217 4.99 -14.09 6.48
CA ALA A 217 5.63 -14.05 7.80
C ALA A 217 6.69 -15.11 8.06
N LYS A 218 6.76 -16.12 7.21
CA LYS A 218 7.81 -17.14 7.25
C LYS A 218 8.95 -16.83 6.29
N CYS A 219 8.82 -15.80 5.45
CA CYS A 219 9.93 -15.35 4.62
C CYS A 219 11.06 -14.80 5.49
N ASN A 220 12.26 -14.76 4.92
CA ASN A 220 13.39 -14.10 5.57
C ASN A 220 13.09 -12.62 5.78
N LEU A 221 13.70 -12.05 6.83
CA LEU A 221 13.70 -10.61 7.04
C LEU A 221 14.34 -9.92 5.83
N THR A 222 13.77 -8.84 5.35
CA THR A 222 14.48 -7.91 4.47
C THR A 222 15.52 -7.13 5.28
N TYR A 223 16.42 -6.47 4.58
CA TYR A 223 17.40 -5.62 5.23
C TYR A 223 16.77 -4.39 5.93
N ALA A 224 15.62 -3.90 5.47
CA ALA A 224 14.88 -2.81 6.09
C ALA A 224 14.39 -3.19 7.49
N ASP A 225 13.90 -4.41 7.66
CA ASP A 225 13.40 -4.87 8.96
C ASP A 225 14.56 -5.16 9.88
N LEU A 226 15.64 -5.77 9.38
CA LEU A 226 16.85 -5.97 10.18
C LEU A 226 17.36 -4.65 10.77
N LEU A 227 17.42 -3.58 9.96
CA LEU A 227 17.83 -2.26 10.42
C LEU A 227 16.83 -1.66 11.43
N THR A 228 15.53 -1.77 11.14
CA THR A 228 14.46 -1.25 12.00
C THR A 228 14.46 -1.97 13.35
N MET A 229 14.50 -3.30 13.34
CA MET A 229 14.63 -4.17 14.50
C MET A 229 15.86 -3.83 15.33
N HIS A 230 17.03 -3.77 14.69
CA HIS A 230 18.27 -3.47 15.37
C HIS A 230 18.25 -2.07 16.00
N SER A 231 17.71 -1.07 15.29
CA SER A 231 17.56 0.30 15.81
C SER A 231 16.65 0.34 17.03
N ASN A 232 15.52 -0.36 16.96
CA ASN A 232 14.48 -0.37 17.99
C ASN A 232 14.79 -1.32 19.15
N SER A 233 15.72 -2.26 19.00
CA SER A 233 16.15 -3.21 20.04
C SER A 233 16.65 -2.57 21.33
N LYS A 234 16.92 -1.26 21.32
CA LYS A 234 17.32 -0.46 22.48
C LYS A 234 16.15 -0.13 23.41
N PHE A 235 14.92 -0.24 22.92
CA PHE A 235 13.69 0.02 23.66
C PHE A 235 13.15 -1.29 24.23
N ASP A 236 12.90 -1.31 25.53
CA ASP A 236 12.36 -2.47 26.25
C ASP A 236 10.86 -2.34 26.54
N ASP A 237 10.23 -1.30 26.00
CA ASP A 237 8.81 -1.06 26.17
C ASP A 237 8.01 -2.04 25.31
N VAL A 238 7.04 -2.71 25.92
CA VAL A 238 6.03 -3.51 25.23
C VAL A 238 4.89 -2.58 24.84
N LEU A 239 4.63 -2.44 23.54
CA LEU A 239 3.53 -1.61 23.04
C LEU A 239 2.18 -2.23 23.43
N GLU A 240 1.15 -1.38 23.54
CA GLU A 240 -0.19 -1.84 23.88
C GLU A 240 -0.72 -2.83 22.83
N GLY A 241 -1.06 -4.04 23.27
CA GLY A 241 -1.52 -5.13 22.39
C GLY A 241 -0.43 -6.08 21.90
N GLU A 242 0.83 -5.87 22.29
CA GLU A 242 1.96 -6.73 21.91
C GLU A 242 2.38 -7.69 23.03
N GLU A 243 2.88 -8.87 22.66
CA GLU A 243 3.42 -9.85 23.61
C GLU A 243 4.92 -9.67 23.89
N PHE A 244 5.65 -9.00 22.99
CA PHE A 244 7.11 -8.85 23.05
C PHE A 244 7.54 -7.39 22.92
N SER A 245 8.59 -7.01 23.66
CA SER A 245 9.31 -5.75 23.41
C SER A 245 10.20 -5.87 22.16
N CYS A 246 10.61 -4.73 21.58
CA CYS A 246 11.55 -4.69 20.45
C CYS A 246 12.86 -5.43 20.77
N LYS A 247 13.31 -5.31 22.02
CA LYS A 247 14.51 -5.97 22.51
C LYS A 247 14.33 -7.49 22.61
N GLN A 248 13.22 -7.97 23.15
CA GLN A 248 12.94 -9.40 23.26
C GLN A 248 12.82 -10.05 21.86
N ALA A 249 12.11 -9.40 20.94
CA ALA A 249 12.02 -9.86 19.56
C ALA A 249 13.39 -9.92 18.87
N TRP A 250 14.25 -8.92 19.09
CA TRP A 250 15.63 -8.94 18.60
C TRP A 250 16.46 -10.09 19.18
N GLU A 251 16.32 -10.36 20.47
CA GLU A 251 17.00 -11.49 21.13
C GLU A 251 16.57 -12.84 20.54
N GLU A 252 15.27 -13.04 20.27
CA GLU A 252 14.77 -14.24 19.59
C GLU A 252 15.33 -14.39 18.17
N ILE A 253 15.40 -13.30 17.39
CA ILE A 253 16.02 -13.30 16.05
C ILE A 253 17.49 -13.72 16.13
N VAL A 254 18.25 -13.14 17.06
CA VAL A 254 19.67 -13.44 17.27
C VAL A 254 19.86 -14.89 17.75
N ASN A 255 18.98 -15.39 18.61
CA ASN A 255 19.03 -16.75 19.12
C ASN A 255 18.76 -17.79 18.03
N LYS A 256 17.75 -17.57 17.17
CA LYS A 256 17.42 -18.49 16.06
C LYS A 256 18.52 -18.55 15.00
N ASN A 257 19.05 -17.39 14.60
CA ASN A 257 19.94 -17.28 13.45
C ASN A 257 21.44 -17.34 13.81
N GLY A 258 21.78 -17.08 15.06
CA GLY A 258 23.16 -16.96 15.53
C GLY A 258 23.71 -15.55 15.36
N ARG A 259 24.36 -15.05 16.43
CA ARG A 259 24.87 -13.67 16.50
C ARG A 259 25.84 -13.30 15.38
N GLU A 260 26.71 -14.22 14.98
CA GLU A 260 27.70 -13.98 13.91
C GLU A 260 27.01 -13.76 12.56
N VAL A 261 25.99 -14.57 12.23
CA VAL A 261 25.23 -14.45 10.98
C VAL A 261 24.48 -13.13 10.95
N VAL A 262 23.78 -12.77 12.03
CA VAL A 262 23.07 -11.48 12.13
C VAL A 262 24.03 -10.30 12.01
N SER A 263 25.19 -10.35 12.66
CA SER A 263 26.20 -9.28 12.55
C SER A 263 26.72 -9.14 11.12
N ASN A 264 27.00 -10.27 10.46
CA ASN A 264 27.48 -10.28 9.08
C ASN A 264 26.44 -9.71 8.12
N GLU A 265 25.15 -10.02 8.28
CA GLU A 265 24.08 -9.44 7.46
C GLU A 265 23.93 -7.94 7.73
N LEU A 266 23.98 -7.48 8.99
CA LEU A 266 23.96 -6.05 9.32
C LEU A 266 25.15 -5.27 8.75
N ASP A 267 26.35 -5.86 8.78
CA ASP A 267 27.55 -5.25 8.20
C ASP A 267 27.51 -5.30 6.68
N PHE A 268 26.99 -6.39 6.10
CA PHE A 268 26.75 -6.49 4.67
C PHE A 268 25.85 -5.37 4.17
N ILE A 269 24.76 -5.01 4.86
CA ILE A 269 23.91 -3.86 4.49
C ILE A 269 24.68 -2.55 4.48
N LYS A 270 25.52 -2.31 5.50
CA LYS A 270 26.33 -1.08 5.60
C LYS A 270 27.31 -0.96 4.43
N ASP A 271 27.76 -2.09 3.90
CA ASP A 271 28.67 -2.19 2.76
C ASP A 271 27.92 -2.31 1.41
N ARG A 272 26.62 -2.65 1.43
CA ARG A 272 25.76 -2.78 0.24
C ARG A 272 25.22 -1.43 -0.20
N ASP A 273 24.73 -1.42 -1.43
CA ASP A 273 23.87 -0.34 -1.90
C ASP A 273 22.50 -0.43 -1.20
N MET A 274 22.09 0.65 -0.52
CA MET A 274 20.80 0.77 0.17
C MET A 274 19.58 0.62 -0.76
N ARG A 275 19.75 0.51 -2.08
CA ARG A 275 18.66 0.07 -2.96
C ARG A 275 18.20 -1.36 -2.74
N GLY A 276 19.09 -2.23 -2.28
CA GLY A 276 18.71 -3.59 -1.88
C GLY A 276 18.13 -3.66 -0.48
N ILE A 277 17.69 -2.53 0.12
CA ILE A 277 17.16 -2.52 1.50
C ILE A 277 15.91 -3.39 1.65
N TYR A 278 15.12 -3.54 0.58
CA TYR A 278 13.95 -4.42 0.57
C TYR A 278 14.24 -5.81 -0.01
N ASP A 279 15.50 -6.13 -0.31
CA ASP A 279 15.88 -7.50 -0.65
C ASP A 279 15.83 -8.38 0.62
N ASP A 280 15.47 -9.64 0.45
CA ASP A 280 15.57 -10.65 1.50
C ASP A 280 17.03 -10.82 1.99
N SER A 281 17.19 -10.82 3.30
CA SER A 281 18.42 -11.24 3.98
C SER A 281 18.47 -12.76 4.12
N ARG A 282 19.51 -13.26 4.79
CA ARG A 282 19.57 -14.67 5.22
C ARG A 282 18.96 -14.92 6.60
N ILE A 283 18.39 -13.90 7.23
CA ILE A 283 17.87 -13.99 8.59
C ILE A 283 16.42 -14.45 8.57
N GLU A 284 16.16 -15.61 9.15
CA GLU A 284 14.82 -16.16 9.28
C GLU A 284 14.05 -15.48 10.41
N MET A 285 12.74 -15.28 10.22
CA MET A 285 11.83 -14.89 11.29
C MET A 285 11.61 -16.07 12.26
N PRO A 286 11.80 -15.89 13.58
CA PRO A 286 11.45 -16.91 14.58
C PRO A 286 9.95 -17.20 14.63
N ASP A 287 9.58 -18.48 14.67
CA ASP A 287 8.18 -18.94 14.69
C ASP A 287 7.41 -18.38 15.90
N VAL A 288 8.10 -18.16 17.03
CA VAL A 288 7.53 -17.56 18.25
C VAL A 288 7.10 -16.10 18.05
N LEU A 289 7.65 -15.42 17.03
CA LEU A 289 7.30 -14.06 16.65
C LEU A 289 6.28 -14.01 15.50
N ILE A 290 5.84 -15.16 14.99
CA ILE A 290 4.85 -15.25 13.92
C ILE A 290 3.49 -15.54 14.54
N PHE A 291 2.66 -14.51 14.63
CA PHE A 291 1.28 -14.70 15.08
C PHE A 291 0.40 -15.11 13.90
N PRO A 292 -0.34 -16.23 13.97
CA PRO A 292 -1.21 -16.68 12.89
C PRO A 292 -2.49 -15.83 12.75
N ASP A 293 -2.68 -14.83 13.61
CA ASP A 293 -3.87 -14.00 13.60
C ASP A 293 -3.75 -12.88 12.58
N MET A 294 -4.66 -12.90 11.59
CA MET A 294 -4.93 -11.79 10.71
C MET A 294 -6.17 -11.07 11.25
N ASN A 295 -6.04 -9.78 11.53
CA ASN A 295 -7.18 -8.97 11.92
C ASN A 295 -7.79 -8.34 10.67
N VAL A 296 -9.08 -8.61 10.45
CA VAL A 296 -9.88 -7.73 9.61
C VAL A 296 -10.14 -6.48 10.44
N VAL A 297 -9.44 -5.40 10.11
CA VAL A 297 -9.47 -4.17 10.89
C VAL A 297 -10.62 -3.27 10.46
N GLY A 298 -11.13 -3.43 9.24
CA GLY A 298 -12.33 -2.72 8.80
C GLY A 298 -12.96 -3.31 7.54
N VAL A 299 -14.28 -3.20 7.45
CA VAL A 299 -15.05 -3.36 6.21
C VAL A 299 -15.74 -2.03 5.94
N MET A 300 -15.53 -1.46 4.77
CA MET A 300 -16.15 -0.23 4.31
C MET A 300 -17.23 -0.56 3.28
N GLU A 301 -18.50 -0.26 3.60
CA GLU A 301 -19.59 -0.17 2.61
C GLU A 301 -19.45 1.14 1.82
N ILE A 302 -19.86 1.13 0.55
CA ILE A 302 -20.11 2.36 -0.22
C ILE A 302 -21.59 2.45 -0.56
#